data_AF-A0A6L4YJU3-F1
#
_entry.id   AF-A0A6L4YJU3-F1
#
_cell.length_a   1.000
_cell.length_b   1.000
_cell.length_c   1.000
_cell.angle_alpha   90.00
_cell.angle_beta   90.00
_cell.angle_gamma   90.00
#
_symmetry.space_group_name_H-M   'P 1'
#
loop_
_entity.id
_entity.type
_entity.pdbx_description
1 polymer ?
#
loop_
_entity_poly.entity_id
_entity_poly.type
_entity_poly.pdbx_seq_one_letter_code
_entity_poly.pdbx_strand_id
1 'polypeptide(L)' 'MTTVDIVAMPVAEKLKLMETLWDSLCLQSGENMELPLWHGEVLEQRLRRLASGDETVAPWNEAKERIRAQIKSH' A
#
# COMPACT_ATOMS: atom_id res chain seq x y z
N MET A 1 5.24 -13.82 -25.34
CA MET A 1 4.80 -13.73 -23.92
C MET A 1 5.60 -14.74 -23.13
N THR A 2 6.38 -14.27 -22.16
CA THR A 2 7.10 -15.13 -21.23
C THR A 2 6.14 -15.44 -20.08
N THR A 3 5.80 -16.70 -19.88
CA THR A 3 4.98 -17.13 -18.74
C THR A 3 5.91 -17.50 -17.59
N VAL A 4 5.80 -16.77 -16.48
CA VAL A 4 6.50 -17.09 -15.24
C VAL A 4 5.59 -17.95 -14.38
N ASP A 5 6.06 -19.11 -13.94
CA ASP A 5 5.32 -19.95 -13.00
C ASP A 5 5.50 -19.42 -11.58
N ILE A 6 4.64 -18.47 -11.21
CA ILE A 6 4.62 -17.84 -9.88
C ILE A 6 4.22 -18.85 -8.79
N VAL A 7 3.53 -19.95 -9.12
CA VAL A 7 3.05 -20.91 -8.12
C VAL A 7 4.23 -21.67 -7.53
N ALA A 8 5.17 -22.11 -8.37
CA ALA A 8 6.34 -22.90 -7.98
C ALA A 8 7.44 -22.11 -7.23
N MET A 9 7.41 -20.77 -7.26
CA MET A 9 8.46 -19.94 -6.67
C MET A 9 8.48 -20.02 -5.13
N PRO A 10 9.66 -19.96 -4.48
CA PRO A 10 9.76 -19.68 -3.05
C PRO A 10 9.09 -18.34 -2.69
N VAL A 11 8.52 -18.23 -1.48
CA VAL A 11 7.82 -17.01 -1.03
C VAL A 11 8.68 -15.75 -1.15
N ALA A 12 9.96 -15.83 -0.79
CA ALA A 12 10.88 -14.70 -0.88
C ALA A 12 11.05 -14.20 -2.33
N GLU A 13 11.11 -15.11 -3.31
CA GLU A 13 11.21 -14.74 -4.72
C GLU A 13 9.89 -14.17 -5.25
N LYS A 14 8.73 -14.68 -4.79
CA LYS A 14 7.43 -14.09 -5.13
C LYS A 14 7.34 -12.65 -4.63
N LEU A 15 7.77 -12.39 -3.41
CA LEU A 15 7.77 -11.04 -2.82
C LEU A 15 8.67 -10.09 -3.61
N LYS A 16 9.90 -10.53 -3.93
CA LYS A 16 10.82 -9.74 -4.75
C LYS A 16 10.29 -9.47 -6.16
N LEU A 17 9.63 -10.46 -6.76
CA LEU A 17 8.96 -10.31 -8.05
C LEU A 17 7.81 -9.29 -7.94
N MET A 18 6.99 -9.36 -6.89
CA MET A 18 5.92 -8.40 -6.64
C MET A 18 6.46 -6.96 -6.51
N GLU A 19 7.55 -6.76 -5.75
CA GLU A 19 8.21 -5.46 -5.62
C GLU A 19 8.70 -4.94 -6.97
N THR A 20 9.40 -5.79 -7.74
CA THR A 20 9.94 -5.42 -9.05
C THR A 20 8.82 -5.09 -10.06
N LEU A 21 7.73 -5.86 -10.03
CA LEU A 21 6.56 -5.60 -10.86
C LEU A 21 5.90 -4.29 -10.46
N TRP A 22 5.75 -4.04 -9.16
CA TRP A 22 5.17 -2.80 -8.65
C TRP A 22 5.98 -1.57 -9.07
N ASP A 23 7.30 -1.61 -8.93
CA ASP A 23 8.20 -0.53 -9.36
C ASP A 23 8.10 -0.29 -10.87
N SER A 24 8.06 -1.36 -11.67
CA SER A 24 7.91 -1.28 -13.13
C SER A 24 6.57 -0.64 -13.53
N LEU A 25 5.48 -1.02 -12.86
CA LEU A 25 4.16 -0.44 -13.09
C LEU A 25 4.14 1.04 -12.73
N CYS A 26 4.67 1.41 -11.56
CA CYS A 26 4.79 2.80 -11.13
C CYS A 26 5.57 3.65 -12.14
N LEU A 27 6.72 3.15 -12.62
CA LEU A 27 7.58 3.85 -13.58
C LEU A 27 6.89 4.05 -14.94
N GLN A 28 6.09 3.07 -15.39
CA GLN A 28 5.36 3.13 -16.66
C GLN A 28 4.04 3.93 -16.56
N SER A 29 3.44 3.98 -15.37
CA SER A 29 2.17 4.69 -15.13
C SER A 29 2.30 6.21 -15.05
N GLY A 30 3.53 6.75 -15.11
CA GLY A 30 3.87 8.14 -14.83
C GLY A 30 3.30 9.21 -15.78
N GLU A 31 2.73 8.85 -16.93
CA GLU A 31 2.31 9.86 -17.93
C GLU A 31 0.83 9.79 -18.37
N ASN A 32 0.11 8.67 -18.18
CA ASN A 32 -1.25 8.50 -18.74
C ASN A 32 -2.27 7.83 -17.81
N MET A 33 -1.96 7.65 -16.53
CA MET A 33 -2.95 7.13 -15.57
C MET A 33 -3.71 8.30 -14.94
N GLU A 34 -4.93 8.54 -15.40
CA GLU A 34 -5.87 9.43 -14.72
C GLU A 34 -6.24 8.80 -13.37
N LEU A 35 -5.59 9.27 -12.30
CA LEU A 35 -6.00 8.93 -10.94
C LEU A 35 -7.39 9.52 -10.70
N PRO A 36 -8.33 8.76 -10.08
CA PRO A 36 -9.62 9.32 -9.71
C PRO A 36 -9.44 10.55 -8.82
N LEU A 37 -10.15 11.65 -9.12
CA LEU A 37 -10.03 12.91 -8.38
C LEU A 37 -10.18 12.74 -6.86
N TRP A 38 -11.05 11.82 -6.44
CA TRP A 38 -11.31 11.54 -5.03
C TRP A 38 -10.08 11.02 -4.27
N HIS A 39 -9.06 10.47 -4.94
CA HIS A 39 -7.82 10.03 -4.29
C HIS A 39 -7.14 11.21 -3.59
N GLY A 40 -7.03 12.35 -4.27
CA GLY A 40 -6.43 13.56 -3.69
C GLY A 40 -7.31 14.15 -2.57
N GLU A 41 -8.62 14.20 -2.80
CA GLU A 41 -9.57 14.76 -1.84
C GLU A 41 -9.54 14.03 -0.48
N VAL A 42 -9.45 12.71 -0.49
CA VAL A 42 -9.35 11.90 0.74
C VAL A 42 -8.04 12.18 1.47
N LEU A 43 -6.92 12.31 0.76
CA LEU A 43 -5.62 12.64 1.37
C LEU A 43 -5.66 14.02 2.02
N GLU A 44 -6.18 15.02 1.30
CA GLU A 44 -6.33 16.37 1.86
C GLU A 44 -7.24 16.39 3.08
N GLN A 45 -8.35 15.66 3.03
CA GLN A 45 -9.27 15.58 4.17
C GLN A 45 -8.58 14.99 5.40
N ARG A 46 -7.80 13.91 5.24
CA ARG A 46 -7.05 13.29 6.32
C ARG A 46 -5.95 14.21 6.86
N LEU A 47 -5.24 14.92 5.98
CA LEU A 47 -4.23 15.89 6.38
C LEU A 47 -4.84 17.06 7.16
N ARG A 48 -5.99 17.60 6.74
CA ARG A 48 -6.71 18.64 7.47
C ARG A 48 -7.09 18.18 8.88
N ARG A 49 -7.62 16.97 9.02
CA ARG A 49 -7.99 16.41 10.34
C ARG A 49 -6.79 16.14 11.23
N LEU A 50 -5.67 15.70 10.64
CA LEU A 50 -4.41 15.56 11.38
C LEU A 50 -3.92 16.92 11.88
N ALA A 51 -4.01 17.97 11.05
CA ALA A 51 -3.61 19.32 11.41
C ALA A 51 -4.53 19.98 12.45
N SER A 52 -5.83 19.66 12.45
CA SER A 52 -6.78 20.13 13.47
C SER A 52 -6.70 19.36 14.79
N GLY A 53 -6.00 18.22 14.82
CA GLY A 53 -5.92 17.33 15.99
C GLY A 53 -7.11 16.37 16.11
N ASP A 54 -7.98 16.29 15.11
CA ASP A 54 -9.11 15.35 15.05
C ASP A 54 -8.68 13.90 14.73
N GLU A 55 -7.43 13.70 14.29
CA GLU A 55 -6.83 12.39 14.01
C GLU A 55 -5.54 12.22 14.80
N THR A 56 -5.33 11.03 15.36
CA THR A 56 -4.13 10.70 16.12
C THR A 56 -3.13 9.91 15.28
N VAL A 57 -1.86 10.31 15.35
CA VAL A 57 -0.75 9.51 14.83
C VAL A 57 -0.27 8.52 15.88
N ALA A 58 -0.01 7.30 15.47
CA ALA A 58 0.60 6.27 16.30
C ALA A 58 1.93 5.83 15.69
N PRO A 59 2.94 5.49 16.52
CA PRO A 59 4.14 4.81 16.07
C PRO A 59 3.80 3.55 15.26
N TRP A 60 4.57 3.29 14.19
CA TRP A 60 4.28 2.19 13.27
C TRP A 60 4.28 0.81 13.95
N ASN A 61 5.13 0.61 14.96
CA ASN A 61 5.12 -0.59 15.79
C ASN A 61 3.79 -0.77 16.53
N GLU A 62 3.24 0.28 17.14
CA GLU A 62 1.95 0.23 17.84
C GLU A 62 0.78 -0.02 16.88
N ALA A 63 0.79 0.63 15.72
CA ALA A 63 -0.20 0.39 14.68
C ALA A 63 -0.20 -1.07 14.21
N LYS A 64 0.98 -1.66 14.01
CA LYS A 64 1.12 -3.09 13.64
C LYS A 64 0.56 -4.02 14.71
N GLU A 65 0.85 -3.76 15.98
CA GLU A 65 0.31 -4.59 17.07
C GLU A 65 -1.21 -4.50 17.16
N ARG A 66 -1.78 -3.29 17.02
CA ARG A 66 -3.23 -3.10 17.00
C ARG A 66 -3.89 -3.88 15.85
N ILE A 67 -3.33 -3.82 14.64
CA ILE A 67 -3.86 -4.55 13.47
C ILE A 67 -3.79 -6.06 13.72
N ARG A 68 -2.65 -6.57 14.22
CA ARG A 68 -2.49 -8.00 14.54
C ARG A 68 -3.49 -8.46 15.60
N ALA A 69 -3.74 -7.67 16.63
CA ALA A 69 -4.72 -7.97 17.66
C ALA A 69 -6.15 -8.07 17.09
N GLN A 70 -6.52 -7.16 16.18
CA GLN A 70 -7.81 -7.19 15.49
C GLN A 70 -7.98 -8.41 14.58
N ILE A 71 -6.91 -8.84 13.90
CA ILE A 71 -6.95 -10.00 13.00
C ILE A 71 -6.94 -11.32 13.77
N LYS A 72 -6.26 -11.42 14.92
CA LYS A 72 -6.24 -12.62 15.78
C LYS A 72 -7.56 -12.91 16.49
N SER A 73 -8.47 -11.94 16.54
CA SER A 73 -9.79 -12.06 17.17
C SER A 73 -10.83 -12.76 16.28
N HIS A 74 -10.44 -13.25 15.11
CA HIS A 74 -11.30 -13.87 14.11
C HIS A 74 -10.72 -15.22 13.68
#